data_AF-A0A9D8VMC2-F1
#
_entry.id   AF-A0A9D8VMC2-F1
#
_cell.length_a   1.000
_cell.length_b   1.000
_cell.length_c   1.000
_cell.angle_alpha   90.00
_cell.angle_beta   90.00
_cell.angle_gamma   90.00
#
_symmetry.space_group_name_H-M   'P 1'
#
loop_
_entity.id
_entity.type
_entity.pdbx_description
1 polymer ?
#
loop_
_entity_poly.entity_id
_entity_poly.type
_entity_poly.pdbx_seq_one_letter_code
_entity_poly.pdbx_strand_id
1 'polypeptide(L)'
;MIRRLLFIFLFLIPAAATAQDSSTVQHFEPDSSKVYVRTVEPSTLDSLTNEDVFAYNEEAENPETLWSRIQRWFIQLLQWIFSSPWASITVRVIFFAIFGAILFALINHMLGGNLTSSFSRKKTGQSLAMNIRESELSKTNYEEMLQAALAESRYRDAVRILYLKALQQLNENELISWKPDKTNHDYLRELGSHPAGNYFNKLTTYYEYVEYGDFNIEQAGYETVESVYQQFKNQAHA
;
A
#
# COMPACT_ATOMS: atom_id res chain seq x y z
N MET A 1 4.83 15.99 -24.93
CA MET A 1 5.36 15.30 -26.13
C MET A 1 6.24 14.08 -25.80
N ILE A 2 7.00 14.07 -24.70
CA ILE A 2 7.85 12.93 -24.28
C ILE A 2 7.08 11.62 -24.01
N ARG A 3 5.84 11.69 -23.52
CA ARG A 3 5.00 10.50 -23.25
C ARG A 3 4.55 9.74 -24.51
N ARG A 4 4.61 10.36 -25.69
CA ARG A 4 4.28 9.72 -26.98
C ARG A 4 5.50 9.11 -27.68
N LEU A 5 6.70 9.60 -27.40
CA LEU A 5 7.95 9.08 -27.98
C LEU A 5 8.36 7.71 -27.41
N LEU A 6 8.03 7.45 -26.14
CA LEU A 6 8.34 6.18 -25.47
C LEU A 6 7.49 5.00 -25.99
N PHE A 7 6.30 5.28 -26.52
CA PHE A 7 5.43 4.27 -27.14
C PHE A 7 5.89 3.86 -28.55
N ILE A 8 6.63 4.70 -29.26
CA ILE A 8 7.07 4.42 -30.64
C ILE A 8 8.30 3.49 -30.65
N PHE A 9 9.11 3.51 -29.59
CA PHE A 9 10.31 2.66 -29.51
C PHE A 9 10.00 1.19 -29.18
N LEU A 10 8.82 0.89 -28.61
CA LEU A 10 8.41 -0.47 -28.23
C LEU A 10 7.87 -1.31 -29.41
N PHE A 11 7.66 -0.71 -30.59
CA PHE A 11 7.00 -1.36 -31.74
C PHE A 11 7.92 -1.63 -32.94
N LEU A 12 9.23 -1.41 -32.79
CA LEU A 12 10.22 -1.48 -33.89
C LEU A 12 11.09 -2.75 -33.84
N ILE A 13 10.53 -3.87 -33.38
CA ILE A 13 11.13 -5.20 -33.57
C ILE A 13 10.60 -5.74 -34.90
N PRO A 14 11.44 -6.01 -35.92
CA PRO A 14 10.96 -6.60 -37.16
C PRO A 14 10.60 -8.07 -36.89
N ALA A 15 9.31 -8.39 -36.95
CA ALA A 15 8.81 -9.75 -37.01
C ALA A 15 9.10 -10.32 -38.41
N ALA A 16 10.32 -10.79 -38.63
CA ALA A 16 10.68 -11.57 -39.80
C ALA A 16 10.76 -13.05 -39.40
N ALA A 17 9.63 -13.65 -39.07
CA ALA A 17 9.47 -15.09 -39.04
C ALA A 17 8.77 -15.50 -40.34
N THR A 18 9.51 -16.06 -41.29
CA THR A 18 8.90 -16.74 -42.44
C THR A 18 8.75 -18.20 -42.07
N ALA A 19 7.50 -18.66 -41.94
CA ALA A 19 7.20 -20.07 -41.83
C ALA A 19 7.36 -20.68 -43.22
N GLN A 20 8.32 -21.60 -43.37
CA GLN A 20 8.52 -22.36 -44.59
C GLN A 20 7.71 -23.66 -44.46
N ASP A 21 6.42 -23.63 -44.83
CA ASP A 21 5.59 -24.83 -44.86
C ASP A 21 5.60 -25.39 -46.29
N SER A 22 6.37 -26.44 -46.50
CA SER A 22 6.42 -27.18 -47.76
C SER A 22 6.47 -28.66 -47.45
N SER A 23 5.39 -29.14 -46.85
CA SER A 23 5.15 -30.56 -46.64
C SER A 23 4.07 -31.00 -47.63
N THR A 24 4.45 -31.66 -48.73
CA THR A 24 3.48 -32.30 -49.63
C THR A 24 2.80 -33.43 -48.86
N VAL A 25 1.53 -33.25 -48.53
CA VAL A 25 0.74 -34.25 -47.79
C VAL A 25 0.43 -35.42 -48.73
N GLN A 26 1.04 -36.57 -48.46
CA GLN A 26 0.79 -37.80 -49.20
C GLN A 26 -0.59 -38.33 -48.79
N HIS A 27 -1.54 -38.41 -49.73
CA HIS A 27 -2.88 -38.91 -49.46
C HIS A 27 -2.87 -40.43 -49.46
N PHE A 28 -3.23 -41.05 -48.34
CA PHE A 28 -3.42 -42.50 -48.24
C PHE A 28 -4.90 -42.84 -48.34
N GLU A 29 -5.23 -43.96 -48.98
CA GLU A 29 -6.59 -44.49 -49.03
C GLU A 29 -7.02 -44.99 -47.64
N PRO A 30 -8.29 -44.84 -47.24
CA PRO A 30 -8.77 -45.26 -45.93
C PRO A 30 -8.66 -46.78 -45.76
N ASP A 31 -7.98 -47.21 -44.70
CA ASP A 31 -7.91 -48.63 -44.34
C ASP A 31 -9.31 -49.18 -44.06
N SER A 32 -9.74 -50.16 -44.87
CA SER A 32 -11.04 -50.82 -44.78
C SER A 32 -10.99 -52.15 -44.01
N SER A 33 -9.87 -52.44 -43.34
CA SER A 33 -9.70 -53.67 -42.55
C SER A 33 -10.66 -53.72 -41.35
N LYS A 34 -11.15 -54.93 -41.04
CA LYS A 34 -12.02 -55.13 -39.86
C LYS A 34 -11.17 -55.03 -38.59
N VAL A 35 -11.42 -54.00 -37.80
CA VAL A 35 -10.73 -53.79 -36.52
C VAL A 35 -11.37 -54.68 -35.44
N TYR A 36 -10.57 -55.58 -34.88
CA TYR A 36 -10.95 -56.30 -33.67
C TYR A 36 -10.43 -55.52 -32.47
N VAL A 37 -11.36 -54.97 -31.67
CA VAL A 37 -11.02 -54.24 -30.46
C VAL A 37 -10.48 -55.26 -29.45
N ARG A 38 -9.18 -55.16 -29.14
CA ARG A 38 -8.58 -55.92 -28.05
C ARG A 38 -8.84 -55.16 -26.76
N THR A 39 -9.52 -55.78 -25.81
CA THR A 39 -9.68 -55.26 -24.45
C THR A 39 -8.55 -55.79 -23.59
N VAL A 40 -7.96 -54.92 -22.78
CA VAL A 40 -6.98 -55.32 -21.77
C VAL A 40 -7.72 -55.85 -20.55
N GLU A 41 -7.25 -56.96 -19.99
CA GLU A 41 -7.79 -57.49 -18.73
C GLU A 41 -7.61 -56.44 -17.62
N PRO A 42 -8.65 -56.13 -16.82
CA PRO A 42 -8.58 -55.07 -15.81
C PRO A 42 -7.41 -55.20 -14.83
N SER A 43 -7.06 -56.43 -14.45
CA SER A 43 -5.94 -56.70 -13.55
C SER A 43 -4.58 -56.32 -14.14
N THR A 44 -4.42 -56.43 -15.46
CA THR A 44 -3.17 -56.06 -16.15
C THR A 44 -3.07 -54.55 -16.33
N LEU A 45 -4.22 -53.87 -16.51
CA LEU A 45 -4.27 -52.42 -16.55
C LEU A 45 -3.87 -51.84 -15.18
N ASP A 46 -4.47 -52.36 -14.10
CA ASP A 46 -4.18 -51.92 -12.73
C ASP A 46 -2.71 -52.12 -12.34
N SER A 47 -2.09 -53.23 -12.78
CA SER A 47 -0.66 -53.46 -12.51
C SER A 47 0.23 -52.46 -13.24
N LEU A 48 -0.08 -52.13 -14.50
CA LEU A 48 0.72 -51.21 -15.30
C LEU A 48 0.55 -49.76 -14.83
N THR A 49 -0.65 -49.33 -14.44
CA THR A 49 -0.91 -47.95 -13.99
C THR A 49 -0.35 -47.63 -12.60
N ASN A 50 0.00 -48.65 -11.81
CA ASN A 50 0.60 -48.48 -10.47
C ASN A 50 2.13 -48.53 -10.47
N GLU A 51 2.78 -48.78 -11.61
CA GLU A 51 4.24 -48.73 -11.71
C GLU A 51 4.73 -47.27 -11.81
N ASP A 52 5.77 -46.96 -11.03
CA ASP A 52 6.36 -45.62 -10.92
C ASP A 52 6.91 -45.10 -12.27
N VAL A 53 7.30 -46.00 -13.18
CA VAL A 53 7.76 -45.67 -14.54
C VAL A 53 6.67 -45.05 -15.42
N PHE A 54 5.39 -45.20 -15.06
CA PHE A 54 4.25 -44.58 -15.74
C PHE A 54 3.65 -43.42 -14.95
N ALA A 55 4.30 -42.97 -13.86
CA ALA A 55 3.97 -41.75 -13.17
C ALA A 55 4.47 -40.55 -14.00
N TYR A 56 3.73 -40.16 -15.04
CA TYR A 56 3.98 -38.97 -15.86
C TYR A 56 3.73 -37.64 -15.11
N ASN A 57 3.90 -37.66 -13.79
CA ASN A 57 3.90 -36.50 -12.91
C ASN A 57 5.32 -35.94 -12.86
N GLU A 58 5.95 -35.70 -14.01
CA GLU A 58 7.15 -34.88 -14.04
C GLU A 58 6.72 -33.43 -13.75
N GLU A 59 6.62 -33.10 -12.46
CA GLU A 59 6.62 -31.70 -12.03
C GLU A 59 7.94 -31.12 -12.53
N ALA A 60 7.88 -30.18 -13.47
CA ALA A 60 9.07 -29.52 -13.98
C ALA A 60 9.89 -29.03 -12.77
N GLU A 61 11.10 -29.56 -12.55
CA GLU A 61 11.85 -29.34 -11.31
C GLU A 61 12.15 -27.87 -11.00
N ASN A 62 11.96 -26.96 -11.96
CA ASN A 62 11.85 -25.53 -11.73
C ASN A 62 11.06 -24.88 -12.88
N PRO A 63 9.74 -24.62 -12.76
CA PRO A 63 9.09 -23.75 -13.70
C PRO A 63 9.59 -22.34 -13.37
N GLU A 64 10.62 -21.89 -14.07
CA GLU A 64 11.20 -20.57 -13.85
C GLU A 64 10.09 -19.52 -13.86
N THR A 65 9.75 -19.03 -12.66
CA THR A 65 8.66 -18.07 -12.48
C THR A 65 9.01 -16.78 -13.21
N LEU A 66 8.00 -16.03 -13.65
CA LEU A 66 8.21 -14.71 -14.25
C LEU A 66 9.07 -13.80 -13.35
N TRP A 67 8.91 -13.93 -12.03
CA TRP A 67 9.73 -13.24 -11.04
C TRP A 67 11.21 -13.64 -11.09
N SER A 68 11.51 -14.94 -11.17
CA SER A 68 12.89 -15.42 -11.29
C SER A 68 13.60 -14.86 -12.53
N ARG A 69 12.87 -14.71 -13.64
CA ARG A 69 13.38 -14.14 -14.90
C ARG A 69 13.72 -12.66 -14.75
N ILE A 70 12.83 -11.89 -14.11
CA ILE A 70 13.03 -10.47 -13.81
C ILE A 70 14.25 -10.29 -12.89
N GLN A 71 14.34 -11.06 -11.81
CA GLN A 71 15.44 -10.98 -10.86
C GLN A 71 16.79 -11.29 -11.51
N ARG A 72 16.86 -12.36 -12.32
CA ARG A 72 18.08 -12.70 -13.05
C ARG A 72 18.51 -11.61 -14.03
N TRP A 73 17.56 -11.08 -14.81
CA TRP A 73 17.84 -9.97 -15.73
C TRP A 73 18.40 -8.75 -14.98
N PHE A 74 17.82 -8.40 -13.83
CA PHE A 74 18.28 -7.27 -13.03
C PHE A 74 19.69 -7.50 -12.45
N ILE A 75 19.97 -8.70 -11.94
CA ILE A 75 21.30 -9.06 -11.43
C ILE A 75 22.33 -9.04 -12.55
N GLN A 76 22.01 -9.54 -13.74
CA GLN A 76 22.89 -9.51 -14.90
C GLN A 76 23.17 -8.07 -15.38
N LEU A 77 22.15 -7.21 -15.37
CA LEU A 77 22.30 -5.78 -15.66
C LEU A 77 23.26 -5.13 -14.66
N LEU A 78 23.08 -5.41 -13.37
CA LEU A 78 23.94 -4.90 -12.32
C LEU A 78 25.39 -5.39 -12.53
N GLN A 79 25.57 -6.70 -12.68
CA GLN A 79 26.89 -7.29 -12.92
C GLN A 79 27.57 -6.68 -14.13
N TRP A 80 26.87 -6.53 -15.26
CA TRP A 80 27.41 -5.89 -16.47
C TRP A 80 27.91 -4.45 -16.21
N ILE A 81 27.19 -3.66 -15.43
CA ILE A 81 27.57 -2.29 -15.06
C ILE A 81 28.79 -2.29 -14.11
N PHE A 82 28.83 -3.19 -13.13
CA PHE A 82 29.87 -3.22 -12.11
C PHE A 82 31.14 -3.97 -12.51
N SER A 83 31.06 -4.93 -13.44
CA SER A 83 32.19 -5.75 -13.89
C SER A 83 32.91 -5.19 -15.11
N SER A 84 32.34 -4.23 -15.83
CA SER A 84 32.99 -3.61 -16.99
C SER A 84 34.15 -2.72 -16.53
N PRO A 85 35.41 -2.99 -16.96
CA PRO A 85 36.56 -2.14 -16.65
C PRO A 85 36.44 -0.71 -17.23
N TRP A 86 35.53 -0.52 -18.19
CA TRP A 86 35.26 0.74 -18.87
C TRP A 86 34.15 1.56 -18.21
N ALA A 87 33.44 0.98 -17.24
CA ALA A 87 32.44 1.70 -16.45
C ALA A 87 33.18 2.61 -15.45
N SER A 88 33.52 3.80 -15.92
CA SER A 88 34.10 4.85 -15.08
C SER A 88 33.20 5.15 -13.89
N ILE A 89 33.80 5.65 -12.80
CA ILE A 89 33.07 6.08 -11.59
C ILE A 89 31.89 7.00 -11.95
N THR A 90 32.05 7.83 -12.99
CA THR A 90 31.01 8.71 -13.52
C THR A 90 29.75 7.96 -13.97
N VAL A 91 29.89 6.85 -14.71
CA VAL A 91 28.76 6.04 -15.19
C VAL A 91 27.99 5.43 -14.00
N ARG A 92 28.73 4.97 -12.99
CA ARG A 92 28.13 4.40 -11.76
C ARG A 92 27.34 5.45 -10.98
N VAL A 93 27.90 6.64 -10.80
CA VAL A 93 27.22 7.77 -10.13
C VAL A 93 25.97 8.19 -10.89
N ILE A 94 26.05 8.30 -12.22
CA ILE A 94 24.89 8.64 -13.06
C ILE A 94 23.80 7.57 -12.95
N PHE A 95 24.18 6.29 -12.96
CA PHE A 95 23.21 5.20 -12.80
C PHE A 95 22.47 5.28 -11.46
N PHE A 96 23.18 5.46 -10.35
CA PHE A 96 22.55 5.63 -9.04
C PHE A 96 21.71 6.90 -8.96
N ALA A 97 22.13 8.00 -9.59
CA ALA A 97 21.36 9.23 -9.65
C ALA A 97 20.04 9.04 -10.44
N ILE A 98 20.09 8.37 -11.60
CA ILE A 98 18.92 8.07 -12.41
C ILE A 98 18.00 7.09 -11.69
N PHE A 99 18.55 6.00 -11.13
CA PHE A 99 17.79 5.01 -10.39
C PHE A 99 17.12 5.64 -9.17
N GLY A 100 17.83 6.45 -8.39
CA GLY A 100 17.30 7.22 -7.28
C GLY A 100 16.21 8.21 -7.71
N ALA A 101 16.39 8.90 -8.83
CA ALA A 101 15.38 9.81 -9.38
C ALA A 101 14.11 9.08 -9.84
N ILE A 102 14.25 7.92 -10.48
CA ILE A 102 13.12 7.07 -10.89
C ILE A 102 12.39 6.53 -9.66
N LEU A 103 13.14 6.02 -8.67
CA LEU A 103 12.56 5.53 -7.42
C LEU A 103 11.82 6.65 -6.68
N PHE A 104 12.44 7.83 -6.56
CA PHE A 104 11.82 9.01 -5.97
C PHE A 104 10.55 9.43 -6.73
N ALA A 105 10.58 9.44 -8.07
CA ALA A 105 9.41 9.77 -8.88
C ALA A 105 8.28 8.75 -8.72
N LEU A 106 8.61 7.45 -8.60
CA LEU A 106 7.64 6.38 -8.40
C LEU A 106 7.01 6.44 -7.00
N ILE A 107 7.82 6.71 -5.96
CA ILE A 107 7.33 6.97 -4.60
C ILE A 107 6.45 8.22 -4.61
N ASN A 108 6.89 9.32 -5.24
CA ASN A 108 6.09 10.54 -5.37
C ASN A 108 4.76 10.27 -6.08
N HIS A 109 4.76 9.47 -7.13
CA HIS A 109 3.54 9.12 -7.87
C HIS A 109 2.60 8.22 -7.05
N MET A 110 3.12 7.23 -6.33
CA MET A 110 2.33 6.38 -5.42
C MET A 110 1.71 7.19 -4.27
N LEU A 111 2.40 8.23 -3.79
CA LEU A 111 1.90 9.17 -2.78
C LEU A 111 1.07 10.33 -3.37
N GLY A 112 0.56 10.20 -4.60
CA GLY A 112 -0.35 11.18 -5.19
C GLY A 112 0.30 12.50 -5.65
N GLY A 113 1.63 12.54 -5.76
CA GLY A 113 2.39 13.71 -6.24
C GLY A 113 2.80 14.70 -5.16
N ASN A 114 2.60 14.39 -3.88
CA ASN A 114 2.73 15.35 -2.78
C ASN A 114 4.11 15.41 -2.10
N LEU A 115 5.10 14.58 -2.46
CA LEU A 115 6.42 14.64 -1.82
C LEU A 115 7.18 15.94 -2.12
N THR A 116 6.93 16.53 -3.29
CA THR A 116 7.50 17.83 -3.64
C THR A 116 6.81 18.99 -2.93
N SER A 117 5.53 18.85 -2.53
CA SER A 117 4.85 19.86 -1.71
C SER A 117 5.27 19.81 -0.25
N SER A 118 5.65 18.64 0.29
CA SER A 118 6.18 18.52 1.66
C SER A 118 7.57 19.14 1.83
N PHE A 119 8.38 19.23 0.77
CA PHE A 119 9.65 20.00 0.76
C PHE A 119 9.47 21.48 0.46
N SER A 120 8.28 21.90 -0.02
CA SER A 120 7.94 23.31 -0.13
C SER A 120 7.64 23.81 1.27
N ARG A 121 8.67 24.39 1.89
CA ARG A 121 8.61 25.06 3.19
C ARG A 121 7.74 26.32 3.08
N LYS A 122 6.43 26.15 2.87
CA LYS A 122 5.46 27.17 3.25
C LYS A 122 5.59 27.30 4.76
N LYS A 123 5.89 28.51 5.22
CA LYS A 123 5.86 28.88 6.64
C LYS A 123 4.42 28.76 7.14
N THR A 124 3.94 27.53 7.34
CA THR A 124 2.78 27.30 8.17
C THR A 124 3.28 27.46 9.60
N GLY A 125 2.67 28.41 10.31
CA GLY A 125 3.04 28.79 11.66
C GLY A 125 3.31 27.57 12.52
N GLN A 126 4.45 27.64 13.21
CA GLN A 126 4.84 26.84 14.37
C GLN A 126 3.73 25.87 14.82
N SER A 127 3.77 24.62 14.34
CA SER A 127 2.88 23.59 14.85
C SER A 127 3.07 23.59 16.35
N LEU A 128 1.98 23.79 17.09
CA LEU A 128 1.99 23.83 18.53
C LEU A 128 2.56 22.48 18.99
N ALA A 129 3.84 22.45 19.35
CA ALA A 129 4.53 21.26 19.82
C ALA A 129 4.01 20.98 21.23
N MET A 130 2.78 20.48 21.30
CA MET A 130 2.09 20.17 22.53
C MET A 130 2.59 18.82 23.01
N ASN A 131 3.71 18.87 23.74
CA ASN A 131 4.27 17.75 24.48
C ASN A 131 3.45 17.59 25.77
N ILE A 132 2.23 17.07 25.64
CA ILE A 132 1.32 16.94 26.80
C ILE A 132 1.89 15.90 27.74
N ARG A 133 2.34 16.35 28.91
CA ARG A 133 2.63 15.48 30.06
C ARG A 133 1.39 15.41 30.95
N GLU A 134 1.24 14.30 31.67
CA GLU A 134 0.14 13.99 32.61
C GLU A 134 -0.22 15.14 33.57
N SER A 135 0.75 15.99 33.92
CA SER A 135 0.57 17.16 34.79
C SER A 135 -0.03 18.41 34.13
N GLU A 136 -0.19 18.43 32.80
CA GLU A 136 -0.71 19.61 32.06
C GLU A 136 -2.16 19.47 31.61
N LEU A 137 -2.69 18.24 31.46
CA LEU A 137 -4.09 17.98 31.08
C LEU A 137 -5.11 18.68 31.99
N SER A 138 -4.78 18.90 33.27
CA SER A 138 -5.67 19.53 34.25
C SER A 138 -5.62 21.07 34.26
N LYS A 139 -4.60 21.71 33.66
CA LYS A 139 -4.40 23.17 33.72
C LYS A 139 -4.49 23.88 32.37
N THR A 140 -4.55 23.15 31.26
CA THR A 140 -4.61 23.74 29.92
C THR A 140 -6.04 24.14 29.57
N ASN A 141 -6.27 25.42 29.30
CA ASN A 141 -7.58 25.91 28.87
C ASN A 141 -7.83 25.54 27.40
N TYR A 142 -8.26 24.29 27.15
CA TYR A 142 -8.56 23.79 25.80
C TYR A 142 -9.58 24.64 25.05
N GLU A 143 -10.45 25.37 25.75
CA GLU A 143 -11.41 26.28 25.13
C GLU A 143 -10.71 27.48 24.51
N GLU A 144 -9.82 28.16 25.25
CA GLU A 144 -9.01 29.27 24.71
C GLU A 144 -8.16 28.82 23.53
N MET A 145 -7.55 27.65 23.63
CA MET A 145 -6.74 27.10 22.54
C MET A 145 -7.56 26.80 21.28
N LEU A 146 -8.77 26.26 21.47
CA LEU A 146 -9.68 25.99 20.36
C LEU A 146 -10.09 27.29 19.67
N GLN A 147 -10.48 28.31 20.44
CA GLN A 147 -10.85 29.61 19.90
C GLN A 147 -9.70 30.27 19.14
N ALA A 148 -8.47 30.19 19.67
CA ALA A 148 -7.29 30.70 18.99
C ALA A 148 -7.01 29.96 17.67
N ALA A 149 -7.08 28.63 17.68
CA ALA A 149 -6.90 27.82 16.48
C ALA A 149 -7.95 28.14 15.41
N LEU A 150 -9.21 28.36 15.80
CA LEU A 150 -10.29 28.72 14.88
C LEU A 150 -10.12 30.12 14.30
N ALA A 151 -9.74 31.10 15.13
CA ALA A 151 -9.48 32.48 14.69
C ALA A 151 -8.36 32.54 13.63
N GLU A 152 -7.36 31.67 13.74
CA GLU A 152 -6.24 31.55 12.80
C GLU A 152 -6.52 30.58 11.64
N SER A 153 -7.73 30.03 11.52
CA SER A 153 -8.10 29.01 10.51
C SER A 153 -7.21 27.75 10.55
N ARG A 154 -6.66 27.42 11.72
CA ARG A 154 -5.83 26.25 11.98
C ARG A 154 -6.69 25.05 12.34
N TYR A 155 -7.49 24.60 11.38
CA TYR A 155 -8.47 23.53 11.59
C TYR A 155 -7.84 22.20 12.02
N ARG A 156 -6.61 21.91 11.57
CA ARG A 156 -5.83 20.75 12.02
C ARG A 156 -5.63 20.75 13.53
N ASP A 157 -5.19 21.88 14.08
CA ASP A 157 -4.99 22.02 15.53
C ASP A 157 -6.32 22.00 16.29
N ALA A 158 -7.37 22.59 15.70
CA ALA A 158 -8.72 22.56 16.28
C ALA A 158 -9.27 21.12 16.43
N VAL A 159 -9.07 20.25 15.43
CA VAL A 159 -9.44 18.83 15.51
C VAL A 159 -8.65 18.11 16.60
N ARG A 160 -7.32 18.34 16.66
CA ARG A 160 -6.47 17.79 17.73
C ARG A 160 -6.97 18.18 19.11
N ILE A 161 -7.32 19.46 19.31
CA ILE A 161 -7.82 19.97 20.58
C ILE A 161 -9.17 19.31 20.95
N LEU A 162 -10.10 19.16 19.99
CA LEU A 162 -11.37 18.45 20.25
C LEU A 162 -11.15 16.99 20.68
N TYR A 163 -10.21 16.28 20.06
CA TYR A 163 -9.88 14.91 20.44
C TYR A 163 -9.31 14.82 21.86
N LEU A 164 -8.42 15.74 22.23
CA LEU A 164 -7.86 15.80 23.58
C LEU A 164 -8.92 16.11 24.63
N LYS A 165 -9.86 17.01 24.33
CA LYS A 165 -11.02 17.28 25.21
C LYS A 165 -11.87 16.02 25.39
N ALA A 166 -12.08 15.23 24.33
CA ALA A 166 -12.83 13.98 24.43
C ALA A 166 -12.13 12.95 25.34
N LEU A 167 -10.82 12.79 25.21
CA LEU A 167 -10.03 11.95 26.12
C LEU A 167 -10.10 12.43 27.57
N GLN A 168 -9.98 13.74 27.79
CA GLN A 168 -10.11 14.32 29.13
C GLN A 168 -11.47 14.01 29.74
N GLN A 169 -12.56 14.23 28.99
CA GLN A 169 -13.92 13.96 29.46
C GLN A 169 -14.14 12.48 29.82
N LEU A 170 -13.63 11.56 29.00
CA LEU A 170 -13.70 10.13 29.29
C LEU A 170 -12.93 9.77 30.57
N ASN A 171 -11.78 10.39 30.78
CA ASN A 171 -10.96 10.15 31.97
C ASN A 171 -11.60 10.76 33.24
N GLU A 172 -12.18 11.96 33.14
CA GLU A 172 -12.92 12.61 34.23
C GLU A 172 -14.18 11.84 34.62
N ASN A 173 -14.85 11.19 33.66
CA ASN A 173 -16.00 10.32 33.90
C ASN A 173 -15.61 8.89 34.31
N GLU A 174 -14.32 8.62 34.56
CA GLU A 174 -13.78 7.30 34.90
C GLU A 174 -14.07 6.19 33.88
N LEU A 175 -14.42 6.57 32.63
CA LEU A 175 -14.70 5.64 31.53
C LEU A 175 -13.42 5.07 30.90
N ILE A 176 -12.31 5.80 31.03
CA ILE A 176 -10.97 5.35 30.66
C ILE A 176 -9.97 5.73 31.76
N SER A 177 -8.85 5.03 31.78
CA SER A 177 -7.67 5.46 32.53
C SER A 177 -6.64 6.00 31.54
N TRP A 178 -6.52 7.32 31.44
CA TRP A 178 -5.54 7.94 30.56
C TRP A 178 -4.10 7.61 30.99
N LYS A 179 -3.26 7.19 30.05
CA LYS A 179 -1.82 6.98 30.25
C LYS A 179 -1.01 7.30 29.00
N PRO A 180 0.21 7.85 29.11
CA PRO A 180 1.02 8.23 27.97
C PRO A 180 1.49 7.05 27.09
N ASP A 181 1.53 5.83 27.64
CA ASP A 181 1.94 4.61 26.94
C ASP A 181 0.79 3.89 26.21
N LYS A 182 -0.46 4.32 26.40
CA LYS A 182 -1.63 3.71 25.76
C LYS A 182 -1.86 4.24 24.34
N THR A 183 -2.30 3.36 23.47
CA THR A 183 -2.70 3.71 22.10
C THR A 183 -4.15 4.19 22.04
N ASN A 184 -4.52 4.90 20.97
CA ASN A 184 -5.91 5.31 20.74
C ASN A 184 -6.89 4.12 20.74
N HIS A 185 -6.46 2.98 20.22
CA HIS A 185 -7.25 1.75 20.23
C HIS A 185 -7.43 1.13 21.61
N ASP A 186 -6.49 1.34 22.54
CA ASP A 186 -6.64 0.88 23.92
C ASP A 186 -7.75 1.65 24.63
N TYR A 187 -7.85 2.96 24.40
CA TYR A 187 -8.98 3.76 24.91
C TYR A 187 -10.32 3.31 24.34
N LEU A 188 -10.39 3.01 23.04
CA LEU A 188 -11.61 2.46 22.44
C LEU A 188 -12.01 1.11 23.04
N ARG A 189 -11.03 0.27 23.39
CA ARG A 189 -11.27 -1.02 24.03
C ARG A 189 -11.78 -0.85 25.47
N GLU A 190 -11.27 0.13 26.21
CA GLU A 190 -11.73 0.46 27.57
C GLU A 190 -13.19 0.93 27.60
N LEU A 191 -13.64 1.69 26.60
CA LEU A 191 -15.04 2.09 26.49
C LEU A 191 -15.99 0.91 26.27
N GLY A 192 -15.51 -0.20 25.71
CA GLY A 192 -16.32 -1.39 25.45
C GLY A 192 -17.60 -1.08 24.67
N SER A 193 -18.76 -1.36 25.28
CA SER A 193 -20.09 -1.14 24.66
C SER A 193 -20.75 0.20 25.05
N HIS A 194 -19.99 1.15 25.61
CA HIS A 194 -20.53 2.44 26.02
C HIS A 194 -21.14 3.19 24.82
N PRO A 195 -22.31 3.86 24.95
CA PRO A 195 -22.95 4.59 23.85
C PRO A 195 -22.03 5.63 23.19
N ALA A 196 -21.18 6.28 23.99
CA ALA A 196 -20.19 7.24 23.51
C ALA A 196 -19.10 6.62 22.61
N GLY A 197 -18.88 5.30 22.66
CA GLY A 197 -17.80 4.60 21.94
C GLY A 197 -17.86 4.78 20.43
N ASN A 198 -19.06 4.75 19.84
CA ASN A 198 -19.24 4.95 18.41
C ASN A 198 -18.79 6.34 17.95
N TYR A 199 -19.08 7.37 18.74
CA TYR A 199 -18.71 8.74 18.43
C TYR A 199 -17.23 8.99 18.72
N PHE A 200 -16.72 8.43 19.81
CA PHE A 200 -15.30 8.49 20.14
C PHE A 200 -14.45 7.83 19.05
N ASN A 201 -14.87 6.67 18.51
CA ASN A 201 -14.19 6.02 17.38
C ASN A 201 -14.10 6.91 16.13
N LYS A 202 -15.18 7.63 15.83
CA LYS A 202 -15.17 8.61 14.72
C LYS A 202 -14.19 9.75 14.99
N LEU A 203 -14.17 10.29 16.22
CA LEU A 203 -13.21 11.33 16.61
C LEU A 203 -11.76 10.82 16.51
N THR A 204 -11.49 9.58 16.97
CA THR A 204 -10.18 8.94 16.84
C THR A 204 -9.76 8.84 15.37
N THR A 205 -10.66 8.44 14.48
CA THR A 205 -10.36 8.33 13.05
C THR A 205 -10.00 9.69 12.45
N TYR A 206 -10.79 10.73 12.72
CA TYR A 206 -10.48 12.09 12.25
C TYR A 206 -9.17 12.62 12.80
N TYR A 207 -8.91 12.38 14.09
CA TYR A 207 -7.65 12.72 14.74
C TYR A 207 -6.46 12.04 14.06
N GLU A 208 -6.53 10.73 13.83
CA GLU A 208 -5.46 9.97 13.19
C GLU A 208 -5.21 10.42 11.74
N TYR A 209 -6.28 10.69 10.99
CA TYR A 209 -6.17 11.22 9.63
C TYR A 209 -5.51 12.59 9.58
N VAL A 210 -5.78 13.46 10.54
CA VAL A 210 -5.23 14.81 10.56
C VAL A 210 -3.82 14.84 11.15
N GLU A 211 -3.51 14.03 12.16
CA GLU A 211 -2.19 14.00 12.80
C GLU A 211 -1.17 13.18 12.02
N TYR A 212 -1.55 11.97 11.61
CA TYR A 212 -0.65 11.01 10.96
C TYR A 212 -0.90 10.86 9.46
N GLY A 213 -2.12 11.15 9.00
CA GLY A 213 -2.41 11.28 7.58
C GLY A 213 -2.01 12.67 7.09
N ASP A 214 -1.54 12.75 5.85
CA ASP A 214 -1.31 14.03 5.14
C ASP A 214 -2.65 14.66 4.70
N PHE A 215 -3.68 14.57 5.55
CA PHE A 215 -5.03 15.03 5.27
C PHE A 215 -5.18 16.48 5.67
N ASN A 216 -5.30 17.35 4.67
CA ASN A 216 -5.63 18.76 4.91
C ASN A 216 -7.12 18.90 5.20
N ILE A 217 -7.45 19.44 6.37
CA ILE A 217 -8.84 19.71 6.78
C ILE A 217 -9.17 21.20 6.66
N GLU A 218 -10.28 21.50 6.00
CA GLU A 218 -10.82 22.85 5.83
C GLU A 218 -12.00 23.08 6.77
N GLN A 219 -12.56 24.29 6.77
CA GLN A 219 -13.64 24.69 7.69
C GLN A 219 -14.83 23.72 7.69
N ALA A 220 -15.34 23.35 6.51
CA ALA A 220 -16.47 22.43 6.40
C ALA A 220 -16.15 21.03 6.99
N GLY A 221 -14.89 20.60 6.86
CA GLY A 221 -14.41 19.38 7.51
C GLY A 221 -14.38 19.52 9.03
N TYR A 222 -13.89 20.65 9.54
CA TYR A 222 -13.91 20.94 10.97
C TYR A 222 -15.34 20.96 11.54
N GLU A 223 -16.29 21.62 10.88
CA GLU A 223 -17.70 21.66 11.32
C GLU A 223 -18.31 20.26 11.41
N THR A 224 -17.91 19.35 10.52
CA THR A 224 -18.30 17.93 10.58
C THR A 224 -17.73 17.26 11.83
N VAL A 225 -16.44 17.46 12.14
CA VAL A 225 -15.79 16.91 13.33
C VAL A 225 -16.41 17.50 14.60
N GLU A 226 -16.70 18.80 14.63
CA GLU A 226 -17.36 19.47 15.73
C GLU A 226 -18.75 18.87 16.00
N SER A 227 -19.55 18.63 14.96
CA SER A 227 -20.85 17.96 15.10
C SER A 227 -20.72 16.58 15.75
N VAL A 228 -19.71 15.80 15.35
CA VAL A 228 -19.42 14.49 15.96
C VAL A 228 -19.01 14.65 17.43
N TYR A 229 -18.21 15.66 17.75
CA TYR A 229 -17.81 15.95 19.13
C TYR A 229 -19.02 16.33 20.01
N GLN A 230 -19.97 17.12 19.51
CA GLN A 230 -21.19 17.44 20.25
C GLN A 230 -22.05 16.18 20.50
N GLN A 231 -22.15 15.29 19.51
CA GLN A 231 -22.85 14.01 19.68
C GLN A 231 -22.15 13.12 20.71
N PHE A 232 -20.82 13.04 20.66
CA PHE A 232 -20.01 12.36 21.67
C PHE A 232 -20.29 12.90 23.08
N LYS A 233 -20.23 14.23 23.26
CA LYS A 233 -20.43 14.89 24.56
C LYS A 233 -21.79 14.55 25.16
N ASN A 234 -22.85 14.55 24.35
CA ASN A 234 -24.20 14.23 24.82
C ASN A 234 -24.32 12.77 25.31
N GLN A 235 -23.53 11.85 24.76
CA GLN A 235 -23.55 10.42 25.13
C GLN A 235 -22.55 10.08 26.23
N ALA A 236 -21.50 10.87 26.41
CA ALA A 236 -20.50 10.66 27.46
C ALA A 236 -21.01 11.05 28.86
N HIS A 237 -22.07 11.86 28.92
CA HIS A 237 -22.76 12.26 30.17
C HIS A 237 -24.01 11.42 30.49
N ALA A 238 -24.38 10.49 29.62
CA ALA A 238 -25.56 9.62 29.77
C ALA A 238 -25.18 8.30 30.42
#